data_AF-A0A174FXL3-F1
#
_entry.id   AF-A0A174FXL3-F1
#
_cell.length_a   1.000
_cell.length_b   1.000
_cell.length_c   1.000
_cell.angle_alpha   90.00
_cell.angle_beta   90.00
_cell.angle_gamma   90.00
#
_symmetry.space_group_name_H-M   'P 1'
#
loop_
_entity.id
_entity.type
_entity.pdbx_description
1 polymer ?
#
loop_
_entity_poly.entity_id
_entity_poly.type
_entity_poly.pdbx_seq_one_letter_code
_entity_poly.pdbx_strand_id
1 'polypeptide(L)'
;MIQKLLSDDAKELISCLEVGAYKACMILCGSILETILLDWLSELENTNYFVDDDNMHINLYGVIRRLKEIYNPSWNSEANAAHDIRLKRNLVHPVKFVVENPTVNRDTCLQVLREMQSILISRGFENGFTIPAN
;
A
#
# COMPACT_ATOMS: atom_id res chain seq x y z
N MET A 1 -0.23 -9.18 -15.60
CA MET A 1 0.91 -9.55 -14.74
C MET A 1 0.68 -9.09 -13.31
N ILE A 2 0.42 -7.81 -13.08
CA ILE A 2 0.21 -7.23 -11.74
C ILE A 2 -1.01 -7.80 -11.01
N GLN A 3 -2.12 -8.05 -11.69
CA GLN A 3 -3.29 -8.68 -11.05
C GLN A 3 -2.98 -10.04 -10.39
N LYS A 4 -2.09 -10.85 -10.99
CA LYS A 4 -1.70 -12.14 -10.42
C LYS A 4 -0.79 -11.95 -9.20
N LEU A 5 0.20 -11.05 -9.30
CA LEU A 5 1.06 -10.67 -8.17
C LEU A 5 0.22 -10.16 -6.99
N LEU A 6 -0.69 -9.22 -7.23
CA LEU A 6 -1.59 -8.69 -6.20
C LEU A 6 -2.48 -9.78 -5.60
N SER A 7 -2.95 -10.74 -6.40
CA SER A 7 -3.75 -11.85 -5.87
C SER A 7 -2.95 -12.79 -4.98
N ASP A 8 -1.69 -13.06 -5.30
CA ASP A 8 -0.84 -13.95 -4.52
C ASP A 8 -0.35 -13.24 -3.24
N ASP A 9 0.06 -11.98 -3.34
CA ASP A 9 0.41 -11.12 -2.19
C ASP A 9 -0.79 -10.94 -1.23
N ALA A 10 -2.02 -10.85 -1.76
CA ALA A 10 -3.23 -10.81 -0.95
C ALA A 10 -3.41 -12.06 -0.09
N LYS A 11 -3.22 -13.24 -0.68
CA LYS A 11 -3.34 -14.52 0.04
C LYS A 11 -2.30 -14.62 1.15
N GLU A 12 -1.07 -14.18 0.86
CA GLU A 12 0.00 -14.15 1.85
C GLU A 12 -0.31 -13.17 2.99
N LEU A 13 -0.85 -12.00 2.65
CA LEU A 13 -1.28 -10.99 3.62
C LEU A 13 -2.39 -11.52 4.55
N ILE A 14 -3.38 -12.21 4.02
CA ILE A 14 -4.43 -12.86 4.83
C ILE A 14 -3.83 -13.95 5.73
N SER A 15 -2.94 -14.79 5.18
CA SER A 15 -2.26 -15.83 5.97
C SER A 15 -1.48 -15.23 7.14
N CYS A 16 -0.79 -14.09 6.93
CA CYS A 16 -0.10 -13.36 7.99
C CYS A 16 -1.06 -12.83 9.05
N LEU A 17 -2.23 -12.34 8.65
CA LEU A 17 -3.25 -11.82 9.58
C LEU A 17 -3.80 -12.94 10.48
N GLU A 18 -4.09 -14.10 9.91
CA GLU A 18 -4.67 -15.26 10.61
C GLU A 18 -3.74 -15.82 11.69
N VAL A 19 -2.44 -15.88 11.42
CA VAL A 19 -1.44 -16.39 12.38
C VAL A 19 -0.89 -15.31 13.33
N GLY A 20 -1.39 -14.09 13.25
CA GLY A 20 -0.95 -12.97 14.10
C GLY A 20 0.39 -12.36 13.72
N ALA A 21 0.89 -12.60 12.52
CA ALA A 21 2.12 -12.01 11.98
C ALA A 21 1.92 -10.54 11.54
N TYR A 22 1.49 -9.68 12.46
CA TYR A 22 1.03 -8.32 12.15
C TYR A 22 2.12 -7.41 11.56
N LYS A 23 3.38 -7.58 11.96
CA LYS A 23 4.50 -6.84 11.35
C LYS A 23 4.72 -7.22 9.89
N ALA A 24 4.61 -8.52 9.57
CA ALA A 24 4.67 -8.99 8.20
C ALA A 24 3.50 -8.44 7.38
N CYS A 25 2.29 -8.38 7.97
CA CYS A 25 1.14 -7.73 7.34
C CYS A 25 1.44 -6.27 6.95
N MET A 26 2.03 -5.48 7.85
CA MET A 26 2.38 -4.08 7.55
C MET A 26 3.40 -3.95 6.42
N ILE A 27 4.39 -4.84 6.36
CA ILE A 27 5.41 -4.85 5.29
C ILE A 27 4.74 -5.18 3.96
N LEU A 28 3.95 -6.26 3.91
CA LEU A 28 3.25 -6.69 2.71
C LEU A 28 2.27 -5.61 2.21
N CYS A 29 1.48 -4.99 3.09
CA CYS A 29 0.62 -3.88 2.71
C CYS A 29 1.41 -2.71 2.10
N GLY A 30 2.58 -2.38 2.65
CA GLY A 30 3.44 -1.35 2.07
C GLY A 30 3.94 -1.71 0.66
N SER A 31 4.39 -2.94 0.46
CA SER A 31 4.87 -3.47 -0.83
C SER A 31 3.78 -3.50 -1.90
N ILE A 32 2.60 -4.00 -1.53
CA ILE A 32 1.41 -4.04 -2.39
C ILE A 32 1.01 -2.62 -2.81
N LEU A 33 0.92 -1.68 -1.85
CA LEU A 33 0.55 -0.29 -2.13
C LEU A 33 1.52 0.32 -3.13
N GLU A 34 2.82 0.18 -2.87
CA GLU A 34 3.88 0.74 -3.72
C GLU A 34 3.78 0.20 -5.14
N THR A 35 3.57 -1.10 -5.29
CA THR A 35 3.37 -1.76 -6.59
C THR A 35 2.17 -1.19 -7.35
N ILE A 36 1.00 -1.08 -6.70
CA ILE A 36 -0.24 -0.57 -7.34
C ILE A 36 -0.07 0.88 -7.78
N LEU A 37 0.49 1.73 -6.92
CA LEU A 37 0.60 3.16 -7.21
C LEU A 37 1.67 3.44 -8.26
N LEU A 38 2.80 2.70 -8.25
CA LEU A 38 3.82 2.80 -9.28
C LEU A 38 3.29 2.38 -10.64
N ASP A 39 2.56 1.27 -10.70
CA ASP A 39 1.90 0.82 -11.93
C ASP A 39 0.92 1.86 -12.47
N TRP A 40 0.05 2.36 -11.58
CA TRP A 40 -0.92 3.38 -11.95
C TRP A 40 -0.25 4.64 -12.50
N LEU A 41 0.77 5.16 -11.82
CA LEU A 41 1.49 6.33 -12.29
C LEU A 41 2.24 6.05 -13.60
N SER A 42 2.79 4.84 -13.76
CA SER A 42 3.48 4.42 -14.97
C SER A 42 2.57 4.44 -16.20
N GLU A 43 1.34 3.97 -16.04
CA GLU A 43 0.33 4.03 -17.11
C GLU A 43 -0.05 5.47 -17.47
N LEU A 44 -0.26 6.33 -16.45
CA LEU A 44 -0.69 7.71 -16.67
C LEU A 44 0.36 8.56 -17.37
N GLU A 45 1.63 8.36 -17.01
CA GLU A 45 2.75 9.14 -17.55
C GLU A 45 3.48 8.42 -18.69
N ASN A 46 2.96 7.26 -19.13
CA ASN A 46 3.55 6.41 -20.18
C ASN A 46 5.06 6.18 -19.95
N THR A 47 5.43 5.92 -18.69
CA THR A 47 6.81 5.87 -18.21
C THR A 47 6.95 4.68 -17.27
N ASN A 48 7.90 3.77 -17.51
CA ASN A 48 8.03 2.57 -16.68
C ASN A 48 8.84 2.84 -15.41
N TYR A 49 8.17 3.15 -14.30
CA TYR A 49 8.81 3.44 -13.02
C TYR A 49 9.34 2.21 -12.27
N PHE A 50 9.21 1.00 -12.83
CA PHE A 50 9.82 -0.22 -12.27
C PHE A 50 11.24 -0.46 -12.76
N VAL A 51 11.73 0.31 -13.73
CA VAL A 51 13.09 0.18 -14.25
C VAL A 51 14.04 1.01 -13.39
N ASP A 52 15.16 0.39 -13.02
CA ASP A 52 16.26 0.99 -12.27
C ASP A 52 17.03 1.96 -13.19
N ASP A 53 16.52 3.18 -13.34
CA ASP A 53 17.23 4.32 -13.93
C ASP A 53 17.48 5.32 -12.81
N ASP A 54 18.77 5.56 -12.51
CA ASP A 54 19.24 6.48 -11.47
C ASP A 54 18.57 7.87 -11.55
N ASN A 55 18.10 8.29 -12.73
CA ASN A 55 17.43 9.58 -12.94
C ASN A 55 15.90 9.53 -12.77
N MET A 56 15.30 8.35 -12.70
CA MET A 56 13.84 8.15 -12.74
C MET A 56 13.27 7.60 -11.42
N HIS A 57 14.09 7.52 -10.37
CA HIS A 57 13.66 7.06 -9.06
C HIS A 57 12.66 8.00 -8.39
N ILE A 58 11.41 7.57 -8.35
CA ILE A 58 10.36 8.16 -7.54
C ILE A 58 10.08 7.27 -6.32
N ASN A 59 10.17 7.85 -5.12
CA ASN A 59 9.80 7.14 -3.90
C ASN A 59 8.28 7.12 -3.70
N LEU A 60 7.76 6.21 -2.86
CA LEU A 60 6.32 6.09 -2.57
C LEU A 60 5.64 7.42 -2.17
N TYR A 61 6.34 8.30 -1.44
CA TYR A 61 5.80 9.63 -1.13
C TYR A 61 5.60 10.48 -2.39
N GLY A 62 6.59 10.49 -3.28
CA GLY A 62 6.53 11.15 -4.58
C GLY A 62 5.40 10.60 -5.45
N VAL A 63 5.23 9.29 -5.50
CA VAL A 63 4.15 8.64 -6.26
C VAL A 63 2.77 9.08 -5.76
N ILE A 64 2.54 9.03 -4.44
CA ILE A 64 1.26 9.45 -3.84
C ILE A 64 0.98 10.92 -4.14
N ARG A 65 1.99 11.79 -3.99
CA ARG A 65 1.86 13.22 -4.29
C ARG A 65 1.48 13.44 -5.75
N ARG A 66 2.12 12.72 -6.67
CA ARG A 66 1.91 12.86 -8.11
C ARG A 66 0.51 12.43 -8.52
N LEU A 67 0.04 11.27 -8.05
CA LEU A 67 -1.33 10.80 -8.26
C LEU A 67 -2.35 11.77 -7.67
N LYS A 68 -2.11 12.28 -6.46
CA LYS A 68 -2.96 13.30 -5.84
C LYS A 68 -3.07 14.56 -6.69
N GLU A 69 -1.97 15.04 -7.26
CA GLU A 69 -1.98 16.22 -8.15
C GLU A 69 -2.79 15.98 -9.42
N ILE A 70 -2.65 14.80 -10.04
CA ILE A 70 -3.37 14.42 -11.26
C ILE A 70 -4.89 14.34 -11.02
N TYR A 71 -5.30 13.76 -9.89
CA TYR A 71 -6.71 13.52 -9.55
C TYR A 71 -7.26 14.50 -8.51
N ASN A 72 -6.65 15.66 -8.31
CA ASN A 72 -7.13 16.65 -7.34
C ASN A 72 -8.46 17.29 -7.85
N PRO A 73 -9.51 17.40 -7.02
CA PRO A 73 -9.60 17.00 -5.60
C PRO A 73 -10.22 15.61 -5.38
N SER A 74 -10.62 14.90 -6.43
CA SER A 74 -11.41 13.67 -6.34
C SER A 74 -10.72 12.51 -5.62
N TRP A 75 -9.38 12.52 -5.53
CA TRP A 75 -8.60 11.43 -4.92
C TRP A 75 -7.89 11.86 -3.61
N ASN A 76 -8.33 12.95 -2.98
CA ASN A 76 -7.69 13.44 -1.75
C ASN A 76 -7.86 12.49 -0.55
N SER A 77 -8.98 11.77 -0.47
CA SER A 77 -9.25 10.81 0.61
C SER A 77 -8.32 9.61 0.51
N GLU A 78 -8.21 9.04 -0.69
CA GLU A 78 -7.37 7.89 -1.00
C GLU A 78 -5.87 8.25 -0.91
N ALA A 79 -5.47 9.46 -1.29
CA ALA A 79 -4.11 9.95 -1.07
C ALA A 79 -3.75 9.99 0.42
N ASN A 80 -4.69 10.43 1.27
CA ASN A 80 -4.48 10.43 2.71
C ASN A 80 -4.39 9.00 3.26
N ALA A 81 -5.24 8.09 2.80
CA ALA A 81 -5.17 6.67 3.14
C ALA A 81 -3.82 6.06 2.71
N ALA A 82 -3.33 6.36 1.51
CA ALA A 82 -2.03 5.88 1.03
C ALA A 82 -0.86 6.42 1.87
N HIS A 83 -0.93 7.69 2.28
CA HIS A 83 0.05 8.26 3.21
C HIS A 83 0.01 7.58 4.59
N ASP A 84 -1.18 7.23 5.08
CA ASP A 84 -1.34 6.54 6.35
C ASP A 84 -0.73 5.13 6.31
N ILE A 85 -1.03 4.34 5.28
CA ILE A 85 -0.40 3.02 5.04
C ILE A 85 1.14 3.15 4.96
N ARG A 86 1.65 4.15 4.22
CA ARG A 86 3.09 4.43 4.12
C ARG A 86 3.71 4.72 5.49
N LEU A 87 3.02 5.49 6.35
CA LEU A 87 3.49 5.79 7.70
C LEU A 87 3.44 4.56 8.61
N LYS A 88 2.37 3.75 8.52
CA LYS A 88 2.22 2.50 9.28
C LYS A 88 3.27 1.45 8.89
N ARG A 89 3.65 1.36 7.61
CA ARG A 89 4.80 0.54 7.15
C ARG A 89 6.08 0.92 7.90
N ASN A 90 6.28 2.20 8.21
CA ASN A 90 7.49 2.65 8.90
C ASN A 90 7.50 2.31 10.40
N LEU A 91 6.38 1.86 10.99
CA LEU A 91 6.34 1.41 12.39
C LEU A 91 7.18 0.15 12.64
N VAL A 92 7.41 -0.66 11.59
CA VAL A 92 8.27 -1.84 11.68
C VAL A 92 9.74 -1.54 11.40
N HIS A 93 10.07 -0.31 11.00
CA HIS A 93 11.45 0.08 10.68
C HIS A 93 12.28 0.13 11.97
N PRO A 94 13.51 -0.44 12.02
CA PRO A 94 14.25 -0.65 13.28
C PRO A 94 14.37 0.60 14.16
N VAL A 95 14.70 1.75 13.57
CA VAL A 95 14.86 3.02 14.31
C VAL A 95 13.53 3.44 14.96
N LYS A 96 12.43 3.47 14.21
CA LYS A 96 11.10 3.81 14.75
C LYS A 96 10.64 2.78 15.77
N PHE A 97 10.83 1.49 15.47
CA PHE A 97 10.40 0.42 16.36
C PHE A 97 11.12 0.47 17.71
N VAL A 98 12.43 0.72 17.72
CA VAL A 98 13.24 0.81 18.94
C VAL A 98 12.91 2.06 19.76
N VAL A 99 12.65 3.20 19.11
CA VAL A 99 12.43 4.49 19.78
C VAL A 99 10.97 4.66 20.24
N GLU A 100 10.00 4.35 19.38
CA GLU A 100 8.58 4.61 19.61
C GLU A 100 7.86 3.39 20.21
N ASN A 101 8.46 2.19 20.12
CA ASN A 101 7.87 0.90 20.53
C ASN A 101 6.37 0.76 20.16
N PRO A 102 6.02 0.97 18.88
CA PRO A 102 4.62 1.00 18.48
C PRO A 102 4.01 -0.39 18.59
N THR A 103 2.76 -0.44 19.06
CA THR A 103 1.98 -1.67 19.05
C THR A 103 1.40 -1.88 17.65
N VAL A 104 1.82 -2.96 16.99
CA VAL A 104 1.23 -3.41 15.72
C VAL A 104 0.39 -4.65 16.03
N ASN A 105 -0.93 -4.52 15.92
CA ASN A 105 -1.88 -5.57 16.27
C ASN A 105 -2.89 -5.82 15.14
N ARG A 106 -3.87 -6.69 15.39
CA ARG A 106 -4.93 -7.04 14.43
C ARG A 106 -5.69 -5.80 13.96
N ASP A 107 -6.06 -4.90 14.86
CA ASP A 107 -6.83 -3.71 14.52
C ASP A 107 -6.05 -2.76 13.60
N THR A 108 -4.75 -2.59 13.86
CA THR A 108 -3.86 -1.84 12.95
C THR A 108 -3.84 -2.47 11.56
N CYS A 109 -3.78 -3.80 11.47
CA CYS A 109 -3.80 -4.51 10.19
C CYS A 109 -5.13 -4.36 9.46
N LEU A 110 -6.25 -4.51 10.17
CA LEU A 110 -7.59 -4.37 9.61
C LEU A 110 -7.85 -2.94 9.11
N GLN A 111 -7.35 -1.93 9.82
CA GLN A 111 -7.43 -0.54 9.35
C GLN A 111 -6.69 -0.34 8.02
N VAL A 112 -5.43 -0.81 7.94
CA VAL A 112 -4.63 -0.73 6.70
C VAL A 112 -5.30 -1.47 5.55
N LEU A 113 -5.89 -2.64 5.81
CA LEU A 113 -6.61 -3.42 4.80
C LEU A 113 -7.83 -2.66 4.24
N ARG A 114 -8.57 -1.95 5.09
CA ARG A 114 -9.70 -1.10 4.66
C ARG A 114 -9.24 0.10 3.83
N GLU A 115 -8.18 0.77 4.27
CA GLU A 115 -7.54 1.87 3.54
C GLU A 115 -7.08 1.41 2.14
N MET A 116 -6.42 0.25 2.09
CA MET A 116 -5.97 -0.38 0.85
C MET A 116 -7.13 -0.77 -0.07
N GLN A 117 -8.21 -1.30 0.50
CA GLN A 117 -9.41 -1.65 -0.26
C GLN A 117 -10.03 -0.41 -0.93
N SER A 118 -10.09 0.73 -0.23
CA SER A 118 -10.56 1.99 -0.80
C SER A 118 -9.71 2.42 -2.00
N ILE A 119 -8.38 2.31 -1.90
CA ILE A 119 -7.44 2.67 -2.98
C ILE A 119 -7.63 1.75 -4.18
N LEU A 120 -7.72 0.43 -3.96
CA LEU A 120 -7.95 -0.56 -5.01
C LEU A 120 -9.26 -0.32 -5.76
N ILE A 121 -10.36 -0.06 -5.03
CA ILE A 121 -11.66 0.24 -5.64
C ILE A 121 -11.57 1.52 -6.48
N SER A 122 -10.91 2.57 -5.98
CA SER A 122 -10.73 3.83 -6.72
C SER A 122 -9.97 3.66 -8.04
N ARG A 123 -9.10 2.65 -8.11
CA ARG A 123 -8.34 2.27 -9.30
C ARG A 123 -9.13 1.39 -10.28
N GLY A 124 -10.29 0.86 -9.87
CA GLY A 124 -11.13 -0.01 -10.71
C GLY A 124 -11.03 -1.50 -10.42
N PHE A 125 -10.46 -1.91 -9.28
CA PHE A 125 -10.49 -3.30 -8.82
C PHE A 125 -11.82 -3.56 -8.09
N GLU A 126 -12.85 -4.01 -8.82
CA GLU A 126 -14.27 -4.09 -8.36
C GLU A 126 -14.50 -4.84 -7.03
N ASN A 127 -13.60 -5.74 -6.62
CA ASN A 127 -13.73 -6.51 -5.37
C ASN A 127 -12.63 -6.25 -4.32
N GLY A 128 -11.66 -5.35 -4.59
CA GLY A 128 -10.53 -5.07 -3.69
C GLY A 128 -9.85 -6.33 -3.13
N PHE A 129 -9.56 -6.34 -1.82
CA PHE A 129 -9.16 -7.54 -1.08
C PHE A 129 -10.35 -8.16 -0.33
N THR A 130 -10.48 -9.49 -0.37
CA THR A 130 -11.42 -10.22 0.49
C THR A 130 -10.87 -10.25 1.91
N ILE A 131 -11.34 -9.35 2.76
CA ILE A 131 -10.99 -9.33 4.19
C ILE A 131 -11.82 -10.40 4.91
N PRO A 132 -11.21 -11.33 5.66
CA PRO A 132 -11.95 -12.35 6.40
C PRO A 132 -12.91 -11.69 7.40
N ALA A 133 -14.15 -12.20 7.44
CA ALA A 133 -15.11 -11.84 8.48
C ALA A 133 -14.62 -12.37 9.84
N ASN A 134 -14.96 -11.64 10.91
CA ASN A 134 -14.60 -11.99 12.28
C ASN A 134 -14.96 -13.43 12.66
#